data_AF-A0A2V5WN04-F1
#
_entry.id   AF-A0A2V5WN04-F1
#
_cell.length_a   1.000
_cell.length_b   1.000
_cell.length_c   1.000
_cell.angle_alpha   90.00
_cell.angle_beta   90.00
_cell.angle_gamma   90.00
#
_symmetry.space_group_name_H-M   'P 1'
#
loop_
_entity.id
_entity.type
_entity.pdbx_description
1 polymer ?
#
loop_
_entity_poly.entity_id
_entity_poly.type
_entity_poly.pdbx_seq_one_letter_code
_entity_poly.pdbx_strand_id
1 'polypeptide(L)'
;MDSEHPTRQAARAAAEEILRIIYGDDLAGCTVSLDRITGVISSAMTGQAQVDRAIAELNDKAYEAIRLLSTPPADGATLNADELRSLLSDRLDKIQTLANKVIAATKAQNEINAASDESADSIPA
;
A
#
# COMPACT_ATOMS: atom_id res chain seq x y z
N MET A 1 -4.74 28.78 12.44
CA MET A 1 -4.61 28.52 10.99
C MET A 1 -4.40 27.03 10.87
N ASP A 2 -5.48 26.29 10.63
CA ASP A 2 -5.43 24.84 10.47
C ASP A 2 -4.78 24.53 9.13
N SER A 3 -3.58 23.96 9.18
CA SER A 3 -2.88 23.47 7.99
C SER A 3 -3.71 22.33 7.38
N GLU A 4 -4.36 22.60 6.25
CA GLU A 4 -5.16 21.60 5.54
C GLU A 4 -4.28 20.40 5.16
N HIS A 5 -4.76 19.18 5.45
CA HIS A 5 -3.99 17.95 5.22
C HIS A 5 -3.64 17.82 3.72
N PRO A 6 -2.40 17.49 3.34
CA PRO A 6 -1.97 17.49 1.92
C PRO A 6 -2.85 16.61 1.02
N THR A 7 -3.35 15.50 1.55
CA THR A 7 -4.29 14.60 0.87
C THR A 7 -5.62 15.27 0.55
N ARG A 8 -6.13 16.15 1.43
CA ARG A 8 -7.39 16.87 1.23
C ARG A 8 -7.23 17.95 0.16
N GLN A 9 -6.09 18.65 0.15
CA GLN A 9 -5.78 19.64 -0.88
C GLN A 9 -5.69 19.01 -2.27
N ALA A 10 -4.99 17.87 -2.39
CA ALA A 10 -4.92 17.11 -3.64
C ALA A 10 -6.29 16.59 -4.09
N ALA A 11 -7.09 16.04 -3.15
CA ALA A 11 -8.44 15.58 -3.43
C ALA A 11 -9.37 16.70 -3.89
N ARG A 12 -9.21 17.91 -3.34
CA ARG A 12 -9.98 19.09 -3.73
C ARG A 12 -9.64 19.53 -5.14
N ALA A 13 -8.35 19.63 -5.47
CA ALA A 13 -7.90 19.97 -6.82
C ALA A 13 -8.40 18.95 -7.86
N ALA A 14 -8.35 17.65 -7.54
CA ALA A 14 -8.91 16.60 -8.40
C ALA A 14 -10.43 16.72 -8.55
N ALA A 15 -11.15 17.01 -7.45
CA ALA A 15 -12.60 17.21 -7.49
C ALA A 15 -13.01 18.41 -8.34
N GLU A 16 -12.28 19.54 -8.25
CA GLU A 16 -12.50 20.73 -9.07
C GLU A 16 -12.29 20.41 -10.56
N GLU A 17 -11.22 19.69 -10.90
CA GLU A 17 -10.94 19.31 -12.28
C GLU A 17 -11.98 18.35 -12.86
N ILE A 18 -12.42 17.35 -12.08
CA ILE A 18 -13.48 16.42 -12.50
C ILE A 18 -14.78 17.18 -12.78
N LEU A 19 -15.18 18.08 -11.88
CA LEU A 19 -16.39 18.87 -12.04
C LEU A 19 -16.33 19.77 -13.27
N ARG A 20 -15.17 20.39 -13.52
CA ARG A 20 -14.91 21.23 -14.68
C ARG A 20 -14.98 20.46 -16.00
N ILE A 21 -14.48 19.22 -16.03
CA ILE A 21 -14.58 18.34 -17.22
C ILE A 21 -16.03 17.98 -17.52
N ILE A 22 -16.83 17.66 -16.50
CA ILE A 22 -18.20 17.16 -16.68
C ILE A 22 -19.19 18.30 -16.97
N TYR A 23 -19.06 19.43 -16.29
CA TYR A 23 -20.04 20.52 -16.32
C TYR A 23 -19.52 21.82 -16.94
N GLY A 24 -18.25 21.91 -17.31
CA GLY A 24 -17.61 23.15 -17.77
C GLY A 24 -17.20 24.07 -16.63
N ASP A 25 -16.67 25.25 -16.96
CA ASP A 25 -16.15 26.20 -15.97
C ASP A 25 -17.25 26.87 -15.12
N ASP A 26 -18.50 26.89 -15.61
CA ASP A 26 -19.63 27.50 -14.92
C ASP A 26 -20.38 26.53 -13.99
N LEU A 27 -20.03 25.23 -14.04
CA LEU A 27 -20.64 24.16 -13.26
C LEU A 27 -22.18 24.13 -13.35
N ALA A 28 -22.75 24.63 -14.45
CA ALA A 28 -24.19 24.80 -14.58
C ALA A 28 -24.90 23.44 -14.54
N GLY A 29 -25.87 23.29 -13.63
CA GLY A 29 -26.61 22.04 -13.45
C GLY A 29 -25.89 20.98 -12.60
N CYS A 30 -24.77 21.32 -11.97
CA CYS A 30 -24.11 20.42 -11.02
C CYS A 30 -24.98 20.23 -9.77
N THR A 31 -25.37 18.99 -9.48
CA THR A 31 -26.20 18.62 -8.31
C THR A 31 -25.38 18.17 -7.11
N VAL A 32 -24.06 18.12 -7.25
CA VAL A 32 -23.12 17.54 -6.28
C VAL A 32 -22.19 18.62 -5.77
N SER A 33 -22.00 18.71 -4.46
CA SER A 33 -21.05 19.67 -3.89
C SER A 33 -19.60 19.22 -4.06
N LEU A 34 -18.71 20.18 -4.28
CA LEU A 34 -17.28 19.97 -4.36
C LEU A 34 -16.72 19.28 -3.10
N ASP A 35 -17.18 19.67 -1.92
CA ASP A 35 -16.77 19.06 -0.66
C ASP A 35 -17.13 17.57 -0.58
N ARG A 36 -18.27 17.16 -1.16
CA ARG A 36 -18.69 15.76 -1.16
C ARG A 36 -17.77 14.91 -2.03
N ILE A 37 -17.40 15.39 -3.21
CA ILE A 37 -16.46 14.69 -4.10
C ILE A 37 -15.06 14.67 -3.49
N THR A 38 -14.61 15.79 -2.92
CA THR A 38 -13.33 15.89 -2.19
C THR A 38 -13.28 14.86 -1.06
N GLY A 39 -14.37 14.66 -0.31
CA GLY A 39 -14.47 13.65 0.74
C GLY A 39 -14.31 12.22 0.21
N VAL A 40 -14.93 11.89 -0.93
CA VAL A 40 -14.80 10.57 -1.55
C VAL A 40 -13.36 10.33 -2.02
N ILE A 41 -12.78 11.28 -2.75
CA ILE A 41 -11.41 11.16 -3.28
C ILE A 41 -10.38 11.07 -2.15
N SER A 42 -10.49 11.93 -1.12
CA SER A 42 -9.57 11.89 0.01
C SER A 42 -9.67 10.60 0.82
N SER A 43 -10.87 10.03 0.97
CA SER A 43 -11.05 8.71 1.60
C SER A 43 -10.39 7.59 0.79
N ALA A 44 -10.54 7.60 -0.54
CA ALA A 44 -9.91 6.63 -1.42
C ALA A 44 -8.36 6.73 -1.37
N MET A 45 -7.83 7.95 -1.47
CA MET A 45 -6.38 8.20 -1.37
C MET A 45 -5.79 7.78 -0.03
N THR A 46 -6.54 7.96 1.06
CA THR A 46 -6.08 7.53 2.40
C THR A 46 -6.03 6.01 2.51
N GLY A 47 -7.00 5.30 1.91
CA GLY A 47 -6.96 3.84 1.82
C GLY A 47 -5.72 3.34 1.10
N GLN A 48 -5.40 3.91 -0.06
CA GLN A 48 -4.20 3.56 -0.82
C GLN A 48 -2.91 3.82 -0.02
N ALA A 49 -2.81 5.00 0.59
CA ALA A 49 -1.63 5.36 1.38
C ALA A 49 -1.40 4.43 2.59
N GLN A 50 -2.46 3.88 3.19
CA GLN A 50 -2.34 2.89 4.25
C GLN A 50 -1.80 1.56 3.73
N VAL A 51 -2.26 1.12 2.55
CA VAL A 51 -1.77 -0.11 1.93
C VAL A 51 -0.30 0.03 1.52
N ASP A 52 0.07 1.13 0.86
CA ASP A 52 1.45 1.41 0.47
C ASP A 52 2.39 1.41 1.67
N ARG A 53 1.96 2.03 2.78
CA ARG A 53 2.70 2.02 4.04
C ARG A 53 2.85 0.61 4.61
N ALA A 54 1.78 -0.19 4.62
CA ALA A 54 1.82 -1.56 5.11
C ALA A 54 2.79 -2.43 4.28
N ILE A 55 2.87 -2.20 2.97
CA ILE A 55 3.82 -2.88 2.07
C ILE A 55 5.25 -2.43 2.35
N ALA A 56 5.50 -1.14 2.51
CA ALA A 56 6.82 -0.62 2.87
C ALA A 56 7.32 -1.24 4.19
N GLU A 57 6.47 -1.24 5.22
CA GLU A 57 6.79 -1.86 6.52
C GLU A 57 7.05 -3.37 6.41
N LEU A 58 6.37 -4.05 5.49
CA LEU A 58 6.57 -5.48 5.24
C LEU A 58 7.90 -5.75 4.52
N ASN A 59 8.26 -4.91 3.55
CA ASN A 59 9.55 -4.99 2.85
C ASN A 59 10.72 -4.73 3.80
N ASP A 60 10.62 -3.72 4.68
CA ASP A 60 11.65 -3.44 5.69
C ASP A 60 11.87 -4.66 6.60
N LYS A 61 10.80 -5.31 7.04
CA LYS A 61 10.87 -6.55 7.83
C LYS A 61 11.48 -7.71 7.03
N ALA A 62 11.20 -7.80 5.73
CA ALA A 62 11.81 -8.80 4.86
C ALA A 62 13.32 -8.60 4.74
N TYR A 63 13.78 -7.36 4.58
CA TYR A 63 15.21 -7.04 4.55
C TYR A 63 15.91 -7.34 5.87
N GLU A 64 15.31 -6.99 7.02
CA GLU A 64 15.87 -7.33 8.33
C GLU A 64 15.93 -8.84 8.55
N ALA A 65 14.92 -9.60 8.13
CA ALA A 65 14.94 -11.06 8.21
C ALA A 65 16.10 -11.63 7.38
N ILE A 66 16.25 -11.21 6.12
CA ILE A 66 17.36 -11.59 5.23
C ILE A 66 18.71 -11.28 5.90
N ARG A 67 18.85 -10.08 6.47
CA ARG A 67 20.07 -9.66 7.18
C ARG A 67 20.38 -10.57 8.36
N LEU A 68 19.39 -10.93 9.18
CA LEU A 68 19.54 -11.84 10.32
C LEU A 68 20.03 -13.24 9.88
N LEU A 69 19.61 -13.69 8.70
CA LEU A 69 19.97 -15.00 8.15
C LEU A 69 21.36 -15.04 7.56
N SER A 70 21.74 -13.96 6.87
CA SER A 70 23.08 -13.79 6.31
C SER A 70 24.12 -13.48 7.38
N THR A 71 23.70 -13.11 8.59
CA THR A 71 24.60 -12.88 9.73
C THR A 71 24.76 -14.19 10.53
N PRO A 72 26.00 -14.73 10.62
CA PRO A 72 26.28 -15.86 11.49
C PRO A 72 25.86 -15.55 12.94
N PRO A 73 25.25 -16.50 13.67
CA PRO A 73 24.99 -16.31 15.09
C PRO A 73 26.32 -16.09 15.84
N ALA A 74 26.31 -15.22 16.87
CA ALA A 74 27.51 -14.90 17.66
C ALA A 74 28.18 -16.15 18.26
N ASP A 75 27.36 -17.12 18.67
CA ASP A 75 27.77 -18.40 19.23
C ASP A 75 27.86 -19.50 18.15
N GLY A 76 27.91 -19.13 16.87
CA GLY A 76 27.95 -20.05 15.73
C GLY A 76 29.11 -21.04 15.79
N ALA A 77 30.22 -20.66 16.41
CA ALA A 77 31.39 -21.51 16.59
C ALA A 77 31.26 -22.51 17.75
N THR A 78 30.31 -22.31 18.67
CA THR A 78 30.09 -23.15 19.85
C THR A 78 28.88 -24.08 19.73
N LEU A 79 28.01 -23.85 18.74
CA LEU A 79 26.85 -24.69 18.47
C LEU A 79 27.28 -26.05 17.92
N ASN A 80 26.72 -27.13 18.47
CA ASN A 80 26.87 -28.45 17.88
C ASN A 80 25.98 -28.60 16.62
N ALA A 81 26.16 -29.70 15.88
CA ALA A 81 25.48 -29.90 14.60
C ALA A 81 23.95 -29.92 14.70
N ASP A 82 23.40 -30.44 15.80
CA ASP A 82 21.95 -30.54 16.01
C ASP A 82 21.35 -29.19 16.41
N GLU A 83 22.05 -28.44 17.27
CA GLU A 83 21.66 -27.08 17.67
C GLU A 83 21.69 -26.11 16.47
N LEU A 84 22.73 -26.21 15.64
CA LEU A 84 22.84 -25.41 14.42
C LEU A 84 21.71 -25.76 13.44
N ARG A 85 21.41 -27.05 13.25
CA ARG A 85 20.32 -27.49 12.38
C ARG A 85 18.97 -26.98 12.88
N SER A 86 18.69 -27.09 14.18
CA SER A 86 17.45 -26.57 14.77
C SER A 86 17.32 -25.06 14.60
N LEU A 87 18.40 -24.30 14.84
CA LEU A 87 18.42 -22.85 14.67
C LEU A 87 18.19 -22.43 13.20
N LEU A 88 18.78 -23.15 12.25
CA LEU A 88 18.58 -22.90 10.82
C LEU A 88 17.16 -23.25 10.36
N SER A 89 16.58 -24.36 10.85
CA SER A 89 15.19 -24.72 10.56
C SER A 89 14.21 -23.66 11.07
N ASP A 90 14.34 -23.22 12.33
CA ASP A 90 13.51 -22.15 12.91
C ASP A 90 13.60 -20.84 12.10
N ARG A 91 14.80 -20.53 11.64
CA ARG A 91 15.09 -19.38 10.79
C ARG A 91 14.41 -19.52 9.43
N LEU A 92 14.49 -20.69 8.80
CA LEU A 92 13.84 -20.98 7.51
C LEU A 92 12.31 -20.91 7.61
N ASP A 93 11.71 -21.44 8.67
CA ASP A 93 10.25 -21.39 8.87
C ASP A 93 9.75 -19.94 9.02
N LYS A 94 10.51 -19.10 9.73
CA LYS A 94 10.23 -17.66 9.88
C LYS A 94 10.31 -16.94 8.53
N ILE A 95 11.31 -17.27 7.69
CA ILE A 95 11.41 -16.74 6.32
C ILE A 95 10.19 -17.15 5.52
N GLN A 96 9.87 -18.44 5.50
CA GLN A 96 8.78 -18.96 4.67
C GLN A 96 7.47 -18.28 5.05
N THR A 97 7.22 -18.11 6.35
CA THR A 97 6.08 -17.35 6.85
C THR A 97 6.09 -15.89 6.37
N LEU A 98 7.24 -15.22 6.42
CA LEU A 98 7.35 -13.83 5.98
C LEU A 98 7.21 -13.69 4.46
N ALA A 99 7.82 -14.58 3.69
CA ALA A 99 7.72 -14.63 2.23
C ALA A 99 6.28 -14.86 1.79
N ASN A 100 5.55 -15.78 2.44
CA ASN A 100 4.13 -15.99 2.17
C ASN A 100 3.29 -14.73 2.45
N LYS A 101 3.60 -13.98 3.52
CA LYS A 101 2.95 -12.70 3.81
C LYS A 101 3.26 -11.65 2.73
N VAL A 102 4.50 -11.57 2.26
CA VAL A 102 4.91 -10.68 1.17
C VAL A 102 4.16 -11.03 -0.12
N ILE A 103 4.13 -12.32 -0.50
CA ILE A 103 3.42 -12.78 -1.69
C ILE A 103 1.92 -12.45 -1.60
N ALA A 104 1.30 -12.70 -0.45
CA ALA A 104 -0.11 -12.38 -0.23
C ALA A 104 -0.39 -10.87 -0.32
N ALA A 105 0.47 -10.04 0.29
CA ALA A 105 0.36 -8.59 0.23
C ALA A 105 0.53 -8.05 -1.21
N THR A 106 1.53 -8.54 -1.94
CA THR A 106 1.76 -8.17 -3.35
C THR A 106 0.59 -8.60 -4.24
N LYS A 107 0.01 -9.78 -3.98
CA LYS A 107 -1.17 -10.25 -4.72
C LYS A 107 -2.38 -9.35 -4.46
N ALA A 108 -2.66 -9.01 -3.20
CA ALA A 108 -3.74 -8.08 -2.84
C ALA A 108 -3.53 -6.70 -3.48
N GLN A 109 -2.30 -6.20 -3.55
CA GLN A 109 -1.99 -4.94 -4.24
C GLN A 109 -2.29 -5.01 -5.74
N ASN A 110 -1.88 -6.09 -6.40
CA ASN A 110 -2.14 -6.28 -7.83
C ASN A 110 -3.64 -6.38 -8.13
N GLU A 111 -4.42 -7.00 -7.26
CA GLU A 111 -5.88 -7.06 -7.37
C GLU A 111 -6.53 -5.68 -7.21
N ILE A 112 -6.04 -4.84 -6.27
CA ILE A 112 -6.48 -3.44 -6.10
C ILE A 112 -6.14 -2.62 -7.34
N ASN A 113 -4.93 -2.77 -7.89
CA ASN A 113 -4.50 -2.06 -9.09
C ASN A 113 -5.32 -2.48 -10.32
N ALA A 114 -5.56 -3.79 -10.50
CA ALA A 114 -6.36 -4.32 -11.61
C ALA A 114 -7.83 -3.84 -11.55
N ALA A 115 -8.44 -3.80 -10.36
CA ALA A 115 -9.78 -3.26 -10.18
C ALA A 115 -9.87 -1.75 -10.45
N SER A 116 -8.77 -1.02 -10.22
CA SER A 116 -8.68 0.41 -10.51
C SER A 116 -8.60 0.69 -12.03
N ASP A 117 -7.99 -0.20 -12.81
CA ASP A 117 -7.88 -0.10 -14.27
C ASP A 117 -9.18 -0.50 -15.00
N GLU A 118 -9.91 -1.54 -14.56
CA GLU A 118 -11.19 -1.94 -15.21
C GLU A 118 -12.31 -0.89 -15.05
N SER A 119 -12.20 -0.02 -14.04
CA SER A 119 -13.14 1.08 -13.82
C SER A 119 -13.03 2.20 -14.86
N ALA A 120 -11.94 2.26 -15.63
CA ALA A 120 -11.67 3.30 -16.62
C ALA A 120 -12.20 2.98 -18.03
N ASP A 121 -12.49 1.71 -18.34
CA ASP A 121 -12.80 1.24 -19.72
C ASP A 121 -14.31 1.11 -20.02
N SER A 122 -15.18 1.51 -19.09
CA SER A 122 -16.65 1.35 -19.19
C SER A 122 -17.41 2.64 -19.54
N ILE A 123 -16.78 3.66 -20.15
CA ILE A 123 -17.50 4.83 -20.67
C ILE A 123 -17.84 4.57 -22.16
N PRO A 124 -19.09 4.19 -22.51
CA PRO A 124 -19.50 4.15 -23.90
C PRO A 124 -19.55 5.58 -24.47
N ALA A 125 -18.99 5.72 -25.69
CA ALA A 125 -18.97 6.95 -26.48
C ALA A 125 -20.36 7.50 -26.82
#